data_AF-A0A7Y3MEH5-F1
#
_entry.id   AF-A0A7Y3MEH5-F1
#
_cell.length_a   1.000
_cell.length_b   1.000
_cell.length_c   1.000
_cell.angle_alpha   90.00
_cell.angle_beta   90.00
_cell.angle_gamma   90.00
#
_symmetry.space_group_name_H-M   'P 1'
#
loop_
_entity.id
_entity.type
_entity.pdbx_description
1 polymer ?
#
loop_
_entity_poly.entity_id
_entity_poly.type
_entity_poly.pdbx_seq_one_letter_code
_entity_poly.pdbx_strand_id
1 'polypeptide(L)' 'MPLVAHNQLPTFQRLRRYGIEVLDLDEALHQDIRELNIGLLN' A
#
# COMPACT_ATOMS: atom_id res chain seq x y z
N MET A 1 -0.61 5.14 -0.67
CA MET A 1 0.26 4.32 0.20
C MET A 1 -0.59 3.16 0.74
N PRO A 2 -0.35 1.92 0.30
CA PRO A 2 -1.09 0.75 0.75
C PRO A 2 -0.82 0.43 2.22
N LEU A 3 -1.69 -0.39 2.82
CA LEU A 3 -1.46 -0.89 4.19
C LEU A 3 -0.39 -2.00 4.17
N VAL A 4 0.38 -2.11 5.26
CA VAL A 4 1.44 -3.13 5.41
C VAL A 4 1.06 -4.15 6.48
N ALA A 5 1.03 -5.42 6.08
CA ALA A 5 0.79 -6.55 6.96
C ALA A 5 2.05 -6.92 7.76
N HIS A 6 2.40 -6.10 8.74
CA HIS A 6 3.55 -6.33 9.63
C HIS A 6 3.32 -7.43 10.69
N ASN A 7 2.14 -8.06 10.68
CA ASN A 7 1.78 -9.21 11.51
C ASN A 7 0.67 -10.03 10.82
N GLN A 8 0.31 -11.18 11.40
CA GLN A 8 -0.66 -12.11 10.82
C GLN A 8 -2.10 -11.84 11.26
N LEU A 9 -2.51 -10.56 11.36
CA LEU A 9 -3.89 -10.24 11.74
C LEU A 9 -4.88 -10.69 10.65
N PRO A 10 -5.99 -11.38 11.03
CA PRO A 10 -7.00 -11.85 10.07
C PRO A 10 -7.71 -10.71 9.33
N THR A 11 -7.60 -9.48 9.84
CA THR A 11 -8.14 -8.27 9.21
C THR A 11 -7.56 -8.04 7.81
N PHE A 12 -6.28 -8.35 7.56
CA PHE A 12 -5.68 -8.13 6.24
C PHE A 12 -6.31 -9.00 5.15
N GLN A 13 -6.72 -10.22 5.47
CA GLN A 13 -7.46 -11.07 4.53
C GLN A 13 -8.83 -10.49 4.20
N ARG A 14 -9.52 -9.89 5.17
CA ARG A 14 -10.80 -9.20 4.93
C ARG A 14 -10.60 -7.99 4.02
N LEU A 15 -9.57 -7.17 4.29
CA LEU A 15 -9.24 -6.00 3.47
C LEU A 15 -8.94 -6.39 2.01
N ARG A 16 -8.14 -7.43 1.79
CA ARG A 16 -7.89 -7.99 0.45
C ARG A 16 -9.18 -8.42 -0.27
N ARG A 17 -10.14 -9.03 0.44
CA ARG A 17 -11.46 -9.38 -0.13
C ARG A 17 -12.32 -8.16 -0.52
N TYR A 18 -12.12 -7.02 0.13
CA TYR A 18 -12.77 -5.76 -0.22
C TYR A 18 -12.04 -5.01 -1.35
N GLY A 19 -11.00 -5.61 -1.95
CA GLY A 19 -10.20 -4.98 -3.01
C GLY A 19 -9.21 -3.93 -2.49
N ILE A 20 -8.98 -3.87 -1.18
CA ILE A 20 -7.97 -2.99 -0.60
C ILE A 20 -6.60 -3.64 -0.77
N GLU A 21 -5.68 -2.89 -1.35
CA GLU A 21 -4.28 -3.29 -1.49
C GLU A 21 -3.59 -3.33 -0.11
N VAL A 22 -3.07 -4.51 0.22
CA VAL A 22 -2.31 -4.75 1.45
C VAL A 22 -1.03 -5.50 1.09
N LEU A 23 0.09 -4.82 1.28
CA LEU A 23 1.43 -5.36 1.01
C LEU A 23 1.93 -6.20 2.18
N ASP A 24 2.73 -7.21 1.86
CA ASP A 24 3.56 -7.88 2.84
C ASP A 24 4.77 -6.99 3.22
N LEU A 25 5.41 -7.28 4.36
CA LEU A 25 6.48 -6.43 4.89
C LEU A 25 7.64 -6.26 3.91
N ASP A 26 8.06 -7.36 3.26
CA ASP A 26 9.17 -7.35 2.30
C ASP A 26 8.84 -6.48 1.08
N GLU A 27 7.60 -6.52 0.58
CA GLU A 27 7.16 -5.68 -0.54
C GLU A 27 7.16 -4.19 -0.17
N ALA A 28 6.74 -3.88 1.06
CA ALA A 28 6.70 -2.51 1.57
C ALA A 28 8.11 -1.88 1.72
N LEU A 29 9.12 -2.68 2.09
CA LEU A 29 10.49 -2.20 2.26
C LEU A 29 11.18 -1.84 0.94
N HIS A 30 10.73 -2.40 -0.18
CA HIS A 30 11.29 -2.16 -1.51
C HIS A 30 10.51 -1.10 -2.31
N GLN A 31 9.63 -0.35 -1.64
CA GLN A 31 8.88 0.71 -2.30
C GLN A 31 9.80 1.86 -2.71
N ASP A 32 9.76 2.18 -4.00
CA ASP A 32 10.37 3.39 -4.53
C ASP A 32 9.39 4.56 -4.38
N ILE A 33 9.50 5.27 -3.25
CA ILE A 33 8.69 6.46 -2.96
C ILE A 33 9.30 7.64 -3.71
N ARG A 34 8.64 8.04 -4.81
CA ARG A 34 9.08 9.12 -5.70
C ARG A 34 8.27 10.41 -5.50
N GLU A 35 8.90 11.53 -5.82
CA GLU A 35 8.25 12.85 -5.83
C GLU A 35 7.11 12.90 -6.85
N LEU A 36 5.99 13.52 -6.46
CA LEU A 36 4.84 13.72 -7.33
C LEU A 36 4.91 15.12 -7.96
N ASN A 37 5.19 15.16 -9.26
CA ASN A 37 5.19 16.40 -10.04
C ASN A 37 3.83 16.58 -10.73
N ILE A 38 3.05 17.58 -10.33
CA ILE A 38 1.75 17.93 -10.95
C ILE A 38 1.87 19.31 -11.59
N GLY A 39 1.60 19.39 -12.89
CA GLY A 39 1.41 20.66 -13.60
C GLY A 39 -0.06 21.05 -13.62
N LEU A 40 -0.36 22.32 -13.32
CA LEU A 40 -1.70 22.89 -13.41
C LEU A 40 -1.68 24.02 -14.45
N LEU A 41 -2.58 23.95 -15.42
CA LEU A 41 -2.84 25.02 -16.39
C LEU A 41 -4.27 25.51 -16.19
N ASN A 42 -4.43 26.82 -16.04
CA ASN A 42 -5.72 27.48 -15.87
C ASN A 42 -6.43 27.67 -17.21
#